data_AF-W5SX24-F1
#
_entry.id   AF-W5SX24-F1
#
_cell.length_a   1.000
_cell.length_b   1.000
_cell.length_c   1.000
_cell.angle_alpha   90.00
_cell.angle_beta   90.00
_cell.angle_gamma   90.00
#
_symmetry.space_group_name_H-M   'P 1'
#
loop_
_entity.id
_entity.type
_entity.pdbx_description
1 polymer ?
#
loop_
_entity_poly.entity_id
_entity_poly.type
_entity_poly.pdbx_seq_one_letter_code
_entity_poly.pdbx_strand_id
1 'polypeptide(L)'
;MKINIKNIRVRSICATLFISLFLSCNNGVIEELEKRNIFLSSLANLGNDFLNIFTSFGDTIGSSLGFNAETKKSGVRDYFKKVHDTVKSTKDKLEKLVADMKTKDNPNATETEAAVTALNEKLTKIIEGAKTVSDAIGDIAKQLIANVADQRSPAGVKGDNIDSIVTGIKSIVEVVLKDNGSAQAGDTNGPVKDGDGQAGTARGSSIGTDGDARHLFANNQAGAAVTNTAKAAKDAAKVVGAVTGADILKAMIQDSGNASKLASNNDSDHTNIVTTITNTGDAEIAGGIALRAMAKNGTFASVASIPVGTKKAIEDAAVSAITKTLNILTIAIRKTVDKGFKTVKDAMKLGDHDSSLTADKGGAS
;
A
#
# COMPACT_ATOMS: atom_id res chain seq x y z
N MET A 1 1.16 -5.85 87.71
CA MET A 1 2.59 -6.19 87.52
C MET A 1 3.36 -4.88 87.30
N LYS A 2 4.12 -4.40 88.29
CA LYS A 2 4.92 -3.15 88.21
C LYS A 2 6.27 -3.46 87.57
N ILE A 3 6.54 -2.92 86.38
CA ILE A 3 7.85 -3.07 85.71
C ILE A 3 8.81 -2.01 86.28
N ASN A 4 9.95 -2.45 86.79
CA ASN A 4 10.95 -1.63 87.47
C ASN A 4 11.99 -1.09 86.47
N ILE A 5 11.89 0.18 86.08
CA ILE A 5 12.68 0.84 85.02
C ILE A 5 13.94 1.49 85.61
N LYS A 6 14.81 0.72 86.27
CA LYS A 6 16.02 1.29 86.91
C LYS A 6 17.37 0.94 86.26
N ASN A 7 17.42 0.28 85.11
CA ASN A 7 18.72 -0.02 84.49
C ASN A 7 18.73 -0.12 82.96
N ILE A 8 18.06 0.81 82.28
CA ILE A 8 18.18 0.93 80.82
C ILE A 8 19.40 1.81 80.50
N ARG A 9 20.42 1.20 79.90
CA ARG A 9 21.59 1.93 79.37
C ARG A 9 21.13 2.79 78.18
N VAL A 10 20.89 4.09 78.41
CA VAL A 10 20.40 5.07 77.42
C VAL A 10 21.18 5.03 76.10
N ARG A 11 22.50 4.78 76.14
CA ARG A 11 23.35 4.59 74.94
C ARG A 11 22.89 3.44 74.02
N SER A 12 22.35 2.36 74.58
CA SER A 12 21.87 1.20 73.80
C SER A 12 20.60 1.55 73.05
N ILE A 13 19.63 2.21 73.73
CA ILE A 13 18.36 2.62 73.09
C ILE A 13 18.60 3.64 71.98
N CYS A 14 19.47 4.63 72.21
CA CYS A 14 19.79 5.61 71.17
C CYS A 14 20.44 4.95 69.94
N ALA A 15 21.34 3.97 70.13
CA ALA A 15 21.94 3.25 69.01
C ALA A 15 20.92 2.44 68.20
N THR A 16 19.99 1.73 68.86
CA THR A 16 18.94 0.97 68.17
C THR A 16 17.95 1.88 67.45
N LEU A 17 17.59 3.03 68.03
CA LEU A 17 16.70 4.02 67.41
C LEU A 17 17.34 4.70 66.19
N PHE A 18 18.65 5.00 66.25
CA PHE A 18 19.36 5.57 65.10
C PHE A 18 19.50 4.55 63.96
N ILE A 19 19.84 3.29 64.26
CA ILE A 19 19.95 2.23 63.24
C ILE A 19 18.59 1.96 62.58
N SER A 20 17.50 1.92 63.34
CA SER A 20 16.15 1.73 62.77
C SER A 20 15.68 2.92 61.93
N LEU A 21 16.06 4.15 62.28
CA LEU A 21 15.75 5.36 61.52
C LEU A 21 16.57 5.46 60.21
N PHE A 22 17.84 5.01 60.22
CA PHE A 22 18.68 4.94 59.01
C PHE A 22 18.25 3.82 58.07
N LEU A 23 17.83 2.66 58.59
CA LEU A 23 17.29 1.57 57.78
C LEU A 23 15.90 1.92 57.20
N SER A 24 15.07 2.68 57.91
CA SER A 24 13.77 3.11 57.38
C SER A 24 13.88 4.17 56.28
N CYS A 25 14.91 5.03 56.32
CA CYS A 25 15.15 6.03 55.26
C CYS A 25 15.75 5.41 53.99
N ASN A 26 16.57 4.35 54.10
CA ASN A 26 17.18 3.69 52.94
C ASN A 26 16.32 2.60 52.28
N ASN A 27 15.47 1.88 53.04
CA ASN A 27 14.62 0.85 52.44
C ASN A 27 13.58 1.41 51.46
N GLY A 28 13.01 2.59 51.74
CA GLY A 28 12.07 3.25 50.81
C GLY A 28 12.74 3.67 49.51
N VAL A 29 13.99 4.13 49.58
CA VAL A 29 14.78 4.52 48.40
C VAL A 29 15.13 3.30 47.55
N ILE A 30 15.48 2.16 48.16
CA ILE A 30 15.80 0.92 47.44
C ILE A 30 14.57 0.36 46.72
N GLU A 31 13.40 0.36 47.38
CA GLU A 31 12.15 -0.13 46.78
C GLU A 31 11.66 0.78 45.63
N GLU A 32 11.79 2.10 45.75
CA GLU A 32 11.54 3.05 44.65
C GLU A 32 12.54 2.88 43.50
N LEU A 33 13.81 2.63 43.80
CA LEU A 33 14.84 2.41 42.78
C LEU A 33 14.57 1.13 41.99
N GLU A 34 14.15 0.05 42.67
CA GLU A 34 13.81 -1.22 42.06
C GLU A 34 12.56 -1.10 41.18
N LYS A 35 11.50 -0.44 41.67
CA LYS A 35 10.30 -0.12 40.87
C LYS A 35 10.64 0.71 39.64
N ARG A 36 11.51 1.72 39.77
CA ARG A 36 12.00 2.50 38.63
C ARG A 36 12.80 1.65 37.65
N ASN A 37 13.69 0.79 38.12
CA ASN A 37 14.47 -0.07 37.24
C ASN A 37 13.60 -1.08 36.46
N ILE A 38 12.59 -1.65 37.13
CA ILE A 38 11.59 -2.53 36.50
C ILE A 38 10.79 -1.75 35.45
N PHE A 39 10.35 -0.53 35.76
CA PHE A 39 9.64 0.33 34.83
C PHE A 39 10.48 0.72 33.61
N LEU A 40 11.74 1.13 33.80
CA LEU A 40 12.66 1.46 32.71
C LEU A 40 12.97 0.25 31.84
N SER A 41 13.16 -0.93 32.45
CA SER A 41 13.36 -2.19 31.72
C SER A 41 12.11 -2.56 30.91
N SER A 42 10.92 -2.37 31.48
CA SER A 42 9.65 -2.55 30.79
C SER A 42 9.55 -1.64 29.57
N LEU A 43 9.88 -0.35 29.72
CA LEU A 43 9.87 0.64 28.65
C LEU A 43 10.87 0.31 27.53
N ALA A 44 12.09 -0.11 27.89
CA ALA A 44 13.11 -0.51 26.94
C ALA A 44 12.69 -1.72 26.10
N ASN A 45 12.11 -2.74 26.75
CA ASN A 45 11.57 -3.91 26.06
C ASN A 45 10.43 -3.53 25.11
N LEU A 46 9.54 -2.64 25.55
CA LEU A 46 8.43 -2.12 24.74
C LEU A 46 8.93 -1.34 23.51
N GLY A 47 9.99 -0.54 23.69
CA GLY A 47 10.66 0.16 22.60
C GLY A 47 11.31 -0.80 21.60
N ASN A 48 11.91 -1.89 22.07
CA ASN A 48 12.45 -2.95 21.22
C ASN A 48 11.36 -3.71 20.46
N ASP A 49 10.23 -4.02 21.11
CA ASP A 49 9.08 -4.65 20.47
C ASP A 49 8.54 -3.76 19.34
N PHE A 50 8.37 -2.46 19.60
CA PHE A 50 7.96 -1.50 18.57
C PHE A 50 8.97 -1.39 17.42
N LEU A 51 10.28 -1.34 17.73
CA LEU A 51 11.32 -1.34 16.71
C LEU A 51 11.28 -2.59 15.83
N ASN A 52 11.07 -3.77 16.42
CA ASN A 52 10.92 -5.04 15.70
C ASN A 52 9.70 -5.06 14.78
N ILE A 53 8.60 -4.40 15.18
CA ILE A 53 7.42 -4.22 14.32
C ILE A 53 7.78 -3.33 13.12
N PHE A 54 8.42 -2.20 13.39
CA PHE A 54 8.82 -1.23 12.37
C PHE A 54 9.78 -1.83 11.33
N THR A 55 10.85 -2.48 11.78
CA THR A 55 11.86 -3.10 10.90
C THR A 55 11.26 -4.25 10.09
N SER A 56 10.47 -5.12 10.73
CA SER A 56 9.79 -6.23 10.05
C SER A 56 8.85 -5.75 8.95
N PHE A 57 8.13 -4.64 9.15
CA PHE A 57 7.31 -4.04 8.10
C PHE A 57 8.15 -3.49 6.94
N GLY A 58 9.21 -2.74 7.26
CA GLY A 58 10.10 -2.09 6.30
C GLY A 58 10.77 -3.08 5.33
N ASP A 59 11.28 -4.19 5.86
CA ASP A 59 12.01 -5.19 5.07
C ASP A 59 11.09 -6.05 4.18
N THR A 60 9.82 -6.21 4.59
CA THR A 60 8.94 -7.23 3.99
C THR A 60 8.13 -6.72 2.80
N ILE A 61 7.72 -5.44 2.77
CA ILE A 61 6.98 -4.95 1.59
C ILE A 61 7.93 -4.89 0.39
N GLY A 62 7.80 -5.84 -0.54
CA GLY A 62 8.57 -5.86 -1.79
C GLY A 62 8.03 -4.85 -2.79
N SER A 63 8.90 -4.29 -3.63
CA SER A 63 8.49 -3.48 -4.78
C SER A 63 8.15 -4.35 -5.99
N SER A 64 7.40 -3.79 -6.96
CA SER A 64 7.30 -4.36 -8.31
C SER A 64 8.58 -4.22 -9.17
N LEU A 65 9.69 -3.74 -8.59
CA LEU A 65 11.00 -3.74 -9.26
C LEU A 65 11.37 -5.17 -9.68
N GLY A 66 11.50 -5.37 -10.99
CA GLY A 66 11.80 -6.68 -11.58
C GLY A 66 10.69 -7.23 -12.47
N PHE A 67 9.50 -6.60 -12.52
CA PHE A 67 8.48 -6.99 -13.48
C PHE A 67 8.92 -6.69 -14.91
N ASN A 68 8.68 -7.65 -15.79
CA ASN A 68 9.05 -7.65 -17.20
C ASN A 68 7.97 -8.37 -18.03
N ALA A 69 8.16 -8.48 -19.34
CA ALA A 69 7.18 -9.11 -20.22
C ALA A 69 6.94 -10.61 -19.90
N GLU A 70 7.93 -11.29 -19.30
CA GLU A 70 7.87 -12.70 -18.90
C GLU A 70 7.25 -12.89 -17.51
N THR A 71 6.96 -11.79 -16.80
CA THR A 71 6.34 -11.85 -15.49
C THR A 71 4.92 -12.37 -15.62
N LYS A 72 4.60 -13.39 -14.83
CA LYS A 72 3.27 -13.98 -14.78
C LYS A 72 2.32 -13.09 -13.97
N LYS A 73 1.03 -13.15 -14.30
CA LYS A 73 -0.03 -12.51 -13.51
C LYS A 73 -0.08 -13.01 -12.06
N SER A 74 0.35 -14.26 -11.82
CA SER A 74 0.56 -14.77 -10.46
C SER A 74 1.56 -13.94 -9.64
N GLY A 75 2.55 -13.30 -10.27
CA GLY A 75 3.48 -12.40 -9.58
C GLY A 75 2.77 -11.15 -9.03
N VAL A 76 1.77 -10.63 -9.73
CA VAL A 76 0.92 -9.53 -9.23
C VAL A 76 0.10 -10.00 -8.02
N ARG A 77 -0.49 -11.20 -8.11
CA ARG A 77 -1.19 -11.79 -6.95
C ARG A 77 -0.26 -11.97 -5.77
N ASP A 78 0.94 -12.51 -5.99
CA ASP A 78 1.91 -12.78 -4.92
C ASP A 78 2.37 -11.47 -4.27
N TYR A 79 2.48 -10.37 -5.05
CA TYR A 79 2.65 -9.02 -4.50
C TYR A 79 1.53 -8.63 -3.53
N PHE A 80 0.25 -8.77 -3.93
CA PHE A 80 -0.87 -8.43 -3.05
C PHE A 80 -1.00 -9.35 -1.83
N LYS A 81 -0.69 -10.66 -1.97
CA LYS A 81 -0.59 -11.58 -0.82
C LYS A 81 0.48 -11.14 0.16
N LYS A 82 1.66 -10.74 -0.34
CA LYS A 82 2.75 -10.23 0.50
C LYS A 82 2.34 -8.96 1.24
N VAL A 83 1.64 -8.03 0.57
CA VAL A 83 1.07 -6.83 1.21
C VAL A 83 0.08 -7.22 2.30
N HIS A 84 -0.87 -8.11 2.01
CA HIS A 84 -1.84 -8.63 2.98
C HIS A 84 -1.15 -9.20 4.22
N ASP A 85 -0.24 -10.16 4.05
CA ASP A 85 0.39 -10.88 5.16
C ASP A 85 1.26 -9.96 6.02
N THR A 86 2.01 -9.05 5.38
CA THR A 86 2.87 -8.08 6.08
C THR A 86 2.04 -7.10 6.92
N VAL A 87 0.99 -6.54 6.32
CA VAL A 87 0.13 -5.56 6.99
C VAL A 87 -0.68 -6.23 8.10
N LYS A 88 -1.17 -7.46 7.87
CA LYS A 88 -1.83 -8.25 8.91
C LYS A 88 -0.90 -8.56 10.07
N SER A 89 0.32 -9.04 9.81
CA SER A 89 1.30 -9.31 10.87
C SER A 89 1.62 -8.05 11.67
N THR A 90 1.73 -6.89 11.00
CA THR A 90 1.94 -5.60 11.66
C THR A 90 0.78 -5.23 12.58
N LYS A 91 -0.45 -5.35 12.09
CA LYS A 91 -1.67 -5.11 12.88
C LYS A 91 -1.70 -5.99 14.14
N ASP A 92 -1.53 -7.30 13.96
CA ASP A 92 -1.57 -8.27 15.07
C ASP A 92 -0.49 -7.97 16.12
N LYS A 93 0.72 -7.56 15.70
CA LYS A 93 1.81 -7.18 16.62
C LYS A 93 1.55 -5.86 17.34
N LEU A 94 0.94 -4.86 16.69
CA LEU A 94 0.55 -3.60 17.35
C LEU A 94 -0.53 -3.83 18.41
N GLU A 95 -1.49 -4.71 18.15
CA GLU A 95 -2.51 -5.09 19.13
C GLU A 95 -1.88 -5.79 20.35
N LYS A 96 -0.90 -6.67 20.10
CA LYS A 96 -0.11 -7.29 21.17
C LYS A 96 0.69 -6.26 21.98
N LEU A 97 1.33 -5.28 21.32
CA LEU A 97 2.07 -4.21 21.98
C LEU A 97 1.18 -3.44 22.97
N VAL A 98 -0.06 -3.11 22.58
CA VAL A 98 -1.03 -2.45 23.46
C VAL A 98 -1.43 -3.34 24.64
N ALA A 99 -1.64 -4.64 24.41
CA ALA A 99 -1.93 -5.58 25.48
C ALA A 99 -0.76 -5.67 26.49
N ASP A 100 0.48 -5.71 25.99
CA ASP A 100 1.70 -5.74 26.81
C ASP A 100 1.89 -4.42 27.59
N MET A 101 1.43 -3.28 27.05
CA MET A 101 1.41 -2.02 27.79
C MET A 101 0.43 -2.05 28.97
N LYS A 102 -0.76 -2.59 28.76
CA LYS A 102 -1.80 -2.68 29.79
C LYS A 102 -1.40 -3.61 30.93
N THR A 103 -0.80 -4.76 30.60
CA THR A 103 -0.35 -5.73 31.62
C THR A 103 0.82 -5.23 32.46
N LYS A 104 1.58 -4.26 31.95
CA LYS A 104 2.71 -3.63 32.64
C LYS A 104 2.35 -2.28 33.28
N ASP A 105 1.05 -1.98 33.42
CA ASP A 105 0.51 -0.74 33.99
C ASP A 105 1.15 0.53 33.41
N ASN A 106 1.39 0.54 32.09
CA ASN A 106 1.99 1.69 31.44
C ASN A 106 1.00 2.88 31.42
N PRO A 107 1.38 4.06 31.94
CA PRO A 107 0.48 5.22 32.02
C PRO A 107 0.00 5.73 30.65
N ASN A 108 0.74 5.44 29.59
CA ASN A 108 0.41 5.85 28.22
C ASN A 108 -0.34 4.76 27.42
N ALA A 109 -0.75 3.65 28.05
CA ALA A 109 -1.41 2.54 27.37
C ALA A 109 -2.69 2.98 26.65
N THR A 110 -3.51 3.85 27.27
CA THR A 110 -4.76 4.35 26.68
C THR A 110 -4.51 5.25 25.47
N GLU A 111 -3.52 6.15 25.55
CA GLU A 111 -3.16 7.03 24.43
C GLU A 111 -2.58 6.22 23.26
N THR A 112 -1.74 5.22 23.57
CA THR A 112 -1.17 4.31 22.57
C THR A 112 -2.24 3.43 21.94
N GLU A 113 -3.21 2.94 22.71
CA GLU A 113 -4.35 2.18 22.19
C GLU A 113 -5.18 2.99 21.20
N ALA A 114 -5.44 4.27 21.49
CA ALA A 114 -6.15 5.16 20.56
C ALA A 114 -5.35 5.35 19.26
N ALA A 115 -4.04 5.57 19.34
CA ALA A 115 -3.17 5.70 18.17
C ALA A 115 -3.11 4.41 17.33
N VAL A 116 -3.00 3.24 17.99
CA VAL A 116 -3.00 1.92 17.33
C VAL A 116 -4.35 1.64 16.69
N THR A 117 -5.46 1.94 17.36
CA THR A 117 -6.82 1.79 16.80
C THR A 117 -6.98 2.59 15.50
N ALA A 118 -6.58 3.88 15.51
CA ALA A 118 -6.65 4.75 14.35
C ALA A 118 -5.75 4.29 13.18
N LEU A 119 -4.60 3.69 13.47
CA LEU A 119 -3.76 3.05 12.45
C LEU A 119 -4.42 1.76 11.93
N ASN A 120 -4.93 0.92 12.82
CA ASN A 120 -5.54 -0.36 12.49
C ASN A 120 -6.78 -0.24 11.60
N GLU A 121 -7.55 0.84 11.69
CA GLU A 121 -8.62 1.15 10.74
C GLU A 121 -8.11 1.20 9.30
N LYS A 122 -6.97 1.87 9.07
CA LYS A 122 -6.32 1.96 7.76
C LYS A 122 -5.70 0.63 7.34
N LEU A 123 -5.00 -0.05 8.27
CA LEU A 123 -4.41 -1.36 8.01
C LEU A 123 -5.48 -2.36 7.59
N THR A 124 -6.65 -2.31 8.22
CA THR A 124 -7.79 -3.19 7.88
C THR A 124 -8.24 -2.99 6.44
N LYS A 125 -8.39 -1.74 5.97
CA LYS A 125 -8.73 -1.45 4.57
C LYS A 125 -7.67 -1.94 3.59
N ILE A 126 -6.40 -1.81 3.95
CA ILE A 126 -5.28 -2.33 3.14
C ILE A 126 -5.32 -3.86 3.07
N ILE A 127 -5.54 -4.53 4.20
CA ILE A 127 -5.65 -6.00 4.29
C ILE A 127 -6.82 -6.50 3.45
N GLU A 128 -8.02 -5.93 3.64
CA GLU A 128 -9.22 -6.28 2.89
C GLU A 128 -9.01 -6.10 1.39
N GLY A 129 -8.54 -4.91 0.98
CA GLY A 129 -8.32 -4.60 -0.43
C GLY A 129 -7.28 -5.51 -1.08
N ALA A 130 -6.14 -5.75 -0.41
CA ALA A 130 -5.09 -6.61 -0.92
C ALA A 130 -5.56 -8.06 -1.07
N LYS A 131 -6.32 -8.56 -0.11
CA LYS A 131 -6.95 -9.88 -0.20
C LYS A 131 -7.89 -9.96 -1.39
N THR A 132 -8.82 -9.01 -1.52
CA THR A 132 -9.80 -8.97 -2.62
C THR A 132 -9.11 -8.98 -3.99
N VAL A 133 -8.05 -8.19 -4.19
CA VAL A 133 -7.30 -8.22 -5.45
C VAL A 133 -6.63 -9.56 -5.68
N SER A 134 -5.96 -10.11 -4.66
CA SER A 134 -5.25 -11.39 -4.80
C SER A 134 -6.20 -12.55 -5.11
N ASP A 135 -7.38 -12.57 -4.49
CA ASP A 135 -8.42 -13.57 -4.73
C ASP A 135 -9.04 -13.41 -6.13
N ALA A 136 -9.26 -12.17 -6.58
CA ALA A 136 -9.81 -11.87 -7.91
C ALA A 136 -8.89 -12.31 -9.06
N ILE A 137 -7.57 -12.16 -8.89
CA ILE A 137 -6.57 -12.66 -9.83
C ILE A 137 -6.56 -14.20 -9.81
N GLY A 138 -6.61 -14.81 -8.62
CA GLY A 138 -6.67 -16.25 -8.45
C GLY A 138 -5.42 -17.01 -8.93
N ASP A 139 -5.54 -18.32 -9.12
CA ASP A 139 -4.43 -19.14 -9.59
C ASP A 139 -4.27 -19.12 -11.12
N ILE A 140 -3.21 -18.43 -11.57
CA ILE A 140 -2.89 -18.28 -12.99
C ILE A 140 -1.44 -18.70 -13.24
N ALA A 141 -1.21 -19.96 -13.59
CA ALA A 141 0.14 -20.50 -13.70
C ALA A 141 0.93 -20.05 -14.97
N LYS A 142 0.25 -19.53 -16.00
CA LYS A 142 0.85 -19.36 -17.34
C LYS A 142 0.63 -18.03 -18.06
N GLN A 143 -0.31 -17.18 -17.63
CA GLN A 143 -0.57 -15.92 -18.35
C GLN A 143 0.41 -14.85 -17.89
N LEU A 144 0.97 -14.15 -18.86
CA LEU A 144 1.91 -13.04 -18.65
C LEU A 144 1.14 -11.75 -18.35
N ILE A 145 1.75 -10.84 -17.61
CA ILE A 145 1.18 -9.51 -17.41
C ILE A 145 1.11 -8.74 -18.74
N ALA A 146 2.05 -9.01 -19.63
CA ALA A 146 2.15 -8.46 -20.97
C ALA A 146 1.54 -9.40 -22.03
N ASN A 147 0.43 -10.09 -21.72
CA ASN A 147 -0.13 -11.07 -22.64
C ASN A 147 -0.75 -10.41 -23.87
N VAL A 148 -0.12 -10.59 -25.03
CA VAL A 148 -0.61 -10.11 -26.34
C VAL A 148 -1.07 -11.31 -27.16
N ALA A 149 -2.23 -11.18 -27.80
CA ALA A 149 -2.85 -12.22 -28.61
C ALA A 149 -1.93 -12.70 -29.75
N ASP A 150 -2.03 -13.98 -30.09
CA ASP A 150 -1.23 -14.59 -31.15
C ASP A 150 -1.65 -14.06 -32.52
N GLN A 151 -0.70 -13.99 -33.46
CA GLN A 151 -0.98 -13.53 -34.83
C GLN A 151 -2.00 -14.40 -35.58
N ARG A 152 -2.21 -15.67 -35.19
CA ARG A 152 -3.21 -16.57 -35.75
C ARG A 152 -4.57 -16.48 -35.03
N SER A 153 -4.61 -15.82 -33.89
CA SER A 153 -5.80 -15.58 -33.09
C SER A 153 -5.70 -14.18 -32.45
N PRO A 154 -5.80 -13.11 -33.25
CA PRO A 154 -5.45 -11.74 -32.84
C PRO A 154 -6.42 -11.11 -31.82
N ALA A 155 -7.48 -11.82 -31.47
CA ALA A 155 -8.49 -11.43 -30.51
C ALA A 155 -7.91 -11.20 -29.11
N GLY A 156 -8.13 -10.00 -28.57
CA GLY A 156 -7.96 -9.78 -27.13
C GLY A 156 -9.02 -10.54 -26.33
N VAL A 157 -8.72 -10.80 -25.07
CA VAL A 157 -9.63 -11.52 -24.16
C VAL A 157 -9.84 -10.67 -22.91
N LYS A 158 -11.11 -10.42 -22.55
CA LYS A 158 -11.42 -9.63 -21.35
C LYS A 158 -10.83 -10.22 -20.08
N GLY A 159 -10.50 -9.32 -19.15
CA GLY A 159 -10.13 -9.73 -17.81
C GLY A 159 -11.35 -10.26 -17.06
N ASP A 160 -11.18 -11.34 -16.30
CA ASP A 160 -12.17 -11.75 -15.32
C ASP A 160 -12.05 -10.90 -14.06
N ASN A 161 -13.15 -10.77 -13.32
CA ASN A 161 -13.19 -10.15 -11.99
C ASN A 161 -12.60 -8.72 -11.92
N ILE A 162 -12.67 -7.96 -13.02
CA ILE A 162 -12.19 -6.58 -13.08
C ILE A 162 -12.80 -5.73 -11.96
N ASP A 163 -14.11 -5.86 -11.73
CA ASP A 163 -14.81 -5.09 -10.70
C ASP A 163 -14.29 -5.39 -9.29
N SER A 164 -13.92 -6.64 -9.01
CA SER A 164 -13.29 -7.03 -7.74
C SER A 164 -11.88 -6.46 -7.60
N ILE A 165 -11.09 -6.46 -8.68
CA ILE A 165 -9.75 -5.83 -8.68
C ILE A 165 -9.88 -4.32 -8.43
N VAL A 166 -10.80 -3.65 -9.13
CA VAL A 166 -11.09 -2.22 -8.95
C VAL A 166 -11.51 -1.93 -7.51
N THR A 167 -12.45 -2.70 -6.97
CA THR A 167 -12.94 -2.53 -5.58
C THR A 167 -11.83 -2.74 -4.56
N GLY A 168 -11.01 -3.78 -4.73
CA GLY A 168 -9.89 -4.06 -3.85
C GLY A 168 -8.83 -2.95 -3.88
N ILE A 169 -8.46 -2.47 -5.07
CA ILE A 169 -7.54 -1.34 -5.21
C ILE A 169 -8.15 -0.06 -4.63
N LYS A 170 -9.45 0.20 -4.84
CA LYS A 170 -10.17 1.36 -4.28
C LYS A 170 -10.07 1.40 -2.76
N SER A 171 -10.32 0.28 -2.08
CA SER A 171 -10.19 0.16 -0.62
C SER A 171 -8.81 0.57 -0.10
N ILE A 172 -7.74 0.19 -0.81
CA ILE A 172 -6.37 0.59 -0.46
C ILE A 172 -6.15 2.07 -0.75
N VAL A 173 -6.48 2.52 -1.97
CA VAL A 173 -6.21 3.87 -2.48
C VAL A 173 -6.91 4.95 -1.65
N GLU A 174 -8.13 4.70 -1.16
CA GLU A 174 -8.88 5.63 -0.31
C GLU A 174 -8.16 5.95 1.00
N VAL A 175 -7.42 5.01 1.57
CA VAL A 175 -6.69 5.23 2.83
C VAL A 175 -5.23 5.68 2.62
N VAL A 176 -4.62 5.40 1.45
CA VAL A 176 -3.20 5.69 1.21
C VAL A 176 -2.90 6.83 0.23
N LEU A 177 -3.82 7.20 -0.67
CA LEU A 177 -3.56 8.08 -1.81
C LEU A 177 -4.65 9.15 -2.02
N LYS A 178 -5.25 9.65 -0.92
CA LYS A 178 -6.40 10.57 -0.91
C LYS A 178 -6.40 11.63 -2.01
N ASP A 179 -5.58 12.66 -1.94
CA ASP A 179 -5.65 13.81 -2.86
C ASP A 179 -4.56 13.80 -3.95
N ASN A 180 -3.83 12.70 -4.07
CA ASN A 180 -2.71 12.60 -5.02
C ASN A 180 -3.15 11.97 -6.34
N GLY A 181 -2.79 12.62 -7.45
CA GLY A 181 -3.08 12.19 -8.81
C GLY A 181 -4.46 12.63 -9.30
N SER A 182 -4.67 12.53 -10.61
CA SER A 182 -5.93 12.85 -11.28
C SER A 182 -6.31 11.75 -12.25
N ALA A 183 -7.57 11.30 -12.19
CA ALA A 183 -8.10 10.33 -13.14
C ALA A 183 -8.19 10.89 -14.57
N GLN A 184 -8.18 12.23 -14.71
CA GLN A 184 -8.23 12.95 -15.98
C GLN A 184 -6.84 13.43 -16.42
N ALA A 185 -5.75 12.94 -15.82
CA ALA A 185 -4.41 13.39 -16.17
C ALA A 185 -4.03 13.00 -17.61
N GLY A 186 -3.20 13.86 -18.21
CA GLY A 186 -2.79 13.77 -19.61
C GLY A 186 -3.80 14.43 -20.54
N ASP A 187 -3.68 14.14 -21.84
CA ASP A 187 -4.55 14.67 -22.87
C ASP A 187 -5.37 13.57 -23.56
N THR A 188 -6.24 13.97 -24.47
CA THR A 188 -7.04 13.07 -25.30
C THR A 188 -6.44 12.90 -26.70
N ASN A 189 -5.22 13.37 -26.96
CA ASN A 189 -4.56 13.30 -28.27
C ASN A 189 -3.90 11.94 -28.47
N GLY A 190 -3.96 11.45 -29.72
CA GLY A 190 -3.20 10.29 -30.16
C GLY A 190 -1.69 10.49 -30.10
N PRO A 191 -0.90 9.51 -30.56
CA PRO A 191 0.55 9.60 -30.50
C PRO A 191 1.06 10.70 -31.45
N VAL A 192 2.27 11.19 -31.20
CA VAL A 192 2.97 12.10 -32.11
C VAL A 192 3.03 11.47 -33.51
N LYS A 193 2.70 12.27 -34.53
CA LYS A 193 2.65 11.84 -35.93
C LYS A 193 4.04 11.47 -36.45
N ASP A 194 4.08 10.43 -37.26
CA ASP A 194 5.30 10.03 -37.97
C ASP A 194 5.61 11.05 -39.08
N GLY A 195 6.78 11.69 -39.02
CA GLY A 195 7.35 12.49 -40.11
C GLY A 195 7.39 14.00 -39.91
N ASP A 196 6.55 14.56 -39.04
CA ASP A 196 6.52 16.02 -38.78
C ASP A 196 6.64 16.38 -37.28
N GLY A 197 6.55 15.40 -36.37
CA GLY A 197 6.68 15.62 -34.93
C GLY A 197 5.48 16.33 -34.30
N GLN A 198 4.38 16.50 -35.03
CA GLN A 198 3.19 17.18 -34.53
C GLN A 198 2.37 16.26 -33.61
N ALA A 199 1.64 16.85 -32.66
CA ALA A 199 0.71 16.08 -31.84
C ALA A 199 -0.32 15.35 -32.72
N GLY A 200 -0.65 14.11 -32.32
CA GLY A 200 -1.70 13.33 -32.97
C GLY A 200 -3.07 13.98 -32.79
N THR A 201 -3.99 13.69 -33.70
CA THR A 201 -5.40 14.08 -33.56
C THR A 201 -5.99 13.54 -32.26
N ALA A 202 -6.97 14.25 -31.69
CA ALA A 202 -7.76 13.76 -30.57
C ALA A 202 -8.35 12.36 -30.83
N ARG A 203 -8.24 11.48 -29.82
CA ARG A 203 -8.95 10.20 -29.65
C ARG A 203 -10.44 10.49 -29.43
N GLY A 204 -11.10 11.02 -30.46
CA GLY A 204 -12.52 11.31 -30.46
C GLY A 204 -13.38 10.06 -30.62
N SER A 205 -14.68 10.26 -30.90
CA SER A 205 -15.64 9.18 -31.23
C SER A 205 -15.39 8.56 -32.60
N SER A 206 -14.52 9.15 -33.41
CA SER A 206 -14.04 8.58 -34.68
C SER A 206 -12.69 7.91 -34.44
N ILE A 207 -12.47 6.75 -35.08
CA ILE A 207 -11.20 6.01 -35.08
C ILE A 207 -10.06 7.00 -35.28
N GLY A 208 -9.28 7.30 -34.22
CA GLY A 208 -8.21 8.30 -34.31
C GLY A 208 -7.30 7.95 -35.47
N THR A 209 -7.14 8.87 -36.44
CA THR A 209 -6.40 8.59 -37.68
C THR A 209 -4.92 8.33 -37.42
N ASP A 210 -4.41 8.88 -36.33
CA ASP A 210 -2.99 8.86 -35.96
C ASP A 210 -2.62 7.73 -34.98
N GLY A 211 -3.61 7.04 -34.42
CA GLY A 211 -3.40 5.95 -33.47
C GLY A 211 -4.31 6.03 -32.25
N ASP A 212 -4.77 4.87 -31.79
CA ASP A 212 -5.69 4.78 -30.66
C ASP A 212 -5.44 3.48 -29.87
N ALA A 213 -4.86 3.64 -28.68
CA ALA A 213 -4.56 2.54 -27.78
C ALA A 213 -5.80 1.76 -27.33
N ARG A 214 -7.02 2.32 -27.46
CA ARG A 214 -8.27 1.61 -27.13
C ARG A 214 -8.49 0.38 -28.02
N HIS A 215 -7.91 0.35 -29.23
CA HIS A 215 -7.99 -0.82 -30.08
C HIS A 215 -7.30 -2.06 -29.48
N LEU A 216 -6.35 -1.89 -28.56
CA LEU A 216 -5.70 -3.01 -27.87
C LEU A 216 -6.66 -3.80 -26.95
N PHE A 217 -7.87 -3.30 -26.72
CA PHE A 217 -8.89 -3.95 -25.90
C PHE A 217 -9.95 -4.70 -26.70
N ALA A 218 -9.83 -4.76 -28.02
CA ALA A 218 -10.79 -5.43 -28.90
C ALA A 218 -10.80 -6.95 -28.74
N ASN A 219 -11.94 -7.59 -28.99
CA ASN A 219 -12.01 -9.06 -28.96
C ASN A 219 -11.87 -9.71 -30.35
N ASN A 220 -11.57 -8.92 -31.38
CA ASN A 220 -11.30 -9.40 -32.74
C ASN A 220 -9.83 -9.16 -33.15
N GLN A 221 -9.40 -7.89 -33.24
CA GLN A 221 -8.05 -7.45 -33.60
C GLN A 221 -7.83 -5.98 -33.22
N ALA A 222 -6.58 -5.60 -33.02
CA ALA A 222 -6.16 -4.24 -32.67
C ALA A 222 -6.19 -3.30 -33.88
N GLY A 223 -7.40 -2.93 -34.32
CA GLY A 223 -7.65 -2.09 -35.48
C GLY A 223 -7.68 -2.87 -36.80
N ALA A 224 -7.99 -2.19 -37.90
CA ALA A 224 -8.28 -2.83 -39.19
C ALA A 224 -7.05 -3.43 -39.90
N ALA A 225 -5.86 -2.87 -39.65
CA ALA A 225 -4.62 -3.28 -40.32
C ALA A 225 -3.39 -3.20 -39.40
N VAL A 226 -2.28 -3.80 -39.84
CA VAL A 226 -1.00 -3.81 -39.12
C VAL A 226 -0.51 -2.40 -38.76
N THR A 227 -0.72 -1.44 -39.66
CA THR A 227 -0.35 -0.03 -39.43
C THR A 227 -1.17 0.60 -38.31
N ASN A 228 -2.46 0.24 -38.16
CA ASN A 228 -3.29 0.69 -37.04
C ASN A 228 -2.81 0.10 -35.72
N THR A 229 -2.45 -1.18 -35.68
CA THR A 229 -1.91 -1.82 -34.48
C THR A 229 -0.58 -1.19 -34.05
N ALA A 230 0.30 -0.89 -35.02
CA ALA A 230 1.55 -0.17 -34.75
C ALA A 230 1.31 1.21 -34.13
N LYS A 231 0.34 1.96 -34.67
CA LYS A 231 -0.06 3.25 -34.12
C LYS A 231 -0.68 3.12 -32.73
N ALA A 232 -1.53 2.13 -32.49
CA ALA A 232 -2.11 1.84 -31.17
C ALA A 232 -1.05 1.48 -30.12
N ALA A 233 -0.01 0.73 -30.51
CA ALA A 233 1.12 0.42 -29.65
C ALA A 233 1.95 1.67 -29.29
N LYS A 234 2.20 2.56 -30.27
CA LYS A 234 2.86 3.87 -30.02
C LYS A 234 2.04 4.72 -29.06
N ASP A 235 0.72 4.76 -29.27
CA ASP A 235 -0.19 5.48 -28.40
C ASP A 235 -0.20 4.91 -26.98
N ALA A 236 -0.20 3.58 -26.84
CA ALA A 236 -0.11 2.92 -25.53
C ALA A 236 1.20 3.28 -24.79
N ALA A 237 2.32 3.39 -25.50
CA ALA A 237 3.56 3.87 -24.91
C ALA A 237 3.47 5.35 -24.48
N LYS A 238 2.85 6.21 -25.32
CA LYS A 238 2.62 7.62 -25.02
C LYS A 238 1.74 7.82 -23.80
N VAL A 239 0.57 7.16 -23.73
CA VAL A 239 -0.38 7.33 -22.60
C VAL A 239 0.28 6.95 -21.29
N VAL A 240 0.99 5.82 -21.27
CA VAL A 240 1.68 5.35 -20.07
C VAL A 240 2.84 6.27 -19.72
N GLY A 241 3.55 6.80 -20.72
CA GLY A 241 4.64 7.76 -20.53
C GLY A 241 4.18 9.11 -19.96
N ALA A 242 3.03 9.62 -20.40
CA ALA A 242 2.51 10.94 -20.08
C ALA A 242 1.95 11.08 -18.66
N VAL A 243 1.62 9.96 -17.99
CA VAL A 243 0.95 9.99 -16.67
C VAL A 243 1.81 9.38 -15.56
N THR A 244 1.50 9.77 -14.32
CA THR A 244 2.12 9.19 -13.12
C THR A 244 1.37 7.94 -12.66
N GLY A 245 2.01 7.11 -11.84
CA GLY A 245 1.32 5.96 -11.24
C GLY A 245 0.11 6.36 -10.39
N ALA A 246 0.14 7.54 -9.75
CA ALA A 246 -0.97 8.02 -8.94
C ALA A 246 -2.20 8.33 -9.81
N ASP A 247 -1.98 8.94 -10.97
CA ASP A 247 -3.02 9.21 -11.96
C ASP A 247 -3.65 7.91 -12.46
N ILE A 248 -2.81 6.90 -12.76
CA ILE A 248 -3.26 5.57 -13.18
C ILE A 248 -4.14 4.95 -12.08
N LEU A 249 -3.69 4.96 -10.82
CA LEU A 249 -4.48 4.45 -9.69
C LEU A 249 -5.83 5.17 -9.56
N LYS A 250 -5.85 6.51 -9.70
CA LYS A 250 -7.09 7.29 -9.65
C LYS A 250 -8.05 6.93 -10.77
N ALA A 251 -7.56 6.76 -11.98
CA ALA A 251 -8.39 6.34 -13.11
C ALA A 251 -8.94 4.92 -12.94
N MET A 252 -8.15 4.00 -12.39
CA MET A 252 -8.58 2.61 -12.14
C MET A 252 -9.75 2.51 -11.17
N ILE A 253 -9.82 3.39 -10.16
CA ILE A 253 -10.81 3.29 -9.07
C ILE A 253 -12.09 4.10 -9.31
N GLN A 254 -12.23 4.74 -10.47
CA GLN A 254 -13.45 5.47 -10.79
C GLN A 254 -14.63 4.50 -10.98
N ASP A 255 -15.74 4.82 -10.33
CA ASP A 255 -16.97 4.06 -10.44
C ASP A 255 -17.48 4.11 -11.89
N SER A 256 -17.53 2.95 -12.54
CA SER A 256 -17.85 2.84 -13.98
C SER A 256 -16.98 3.74 -14.88
N GLY A 257 -15.73 3.99 -14.48
CA GLY A 257 -14.76 4.78 -15.24
C GLY A 257 -14.34 4.14 -16.55
N ASN A 258 -13.73 4.93 -17.44
CA ASN A 258 -13.29 4.42 -18.75
C ASN A 258 -12.22 3.32 -18.62
N ALA A 259 -11.37 3.37 -17.60
CA ALA A 259 -10.36 2.34 -17.35
C ALA A 259 -10.97 0.94 -17.15
N SER A 260 -12.01 0.82 -16.31
CA SER A 260 -12.67 -0.47 -16.07
C SER A 260 -13.47 -0.94 -17.28
N LYS A 261 -14.16 -0.01 -17.96
CA LYS A 261 -14.87 -0.29 -19.23
C LYS A 261 -13.92 -0.84 -20.29
N LEU A 262 -12.74 -0.24 -20.47
CA LEU A 262 -11.72 -0.73 -21.41
C LEU A 262 -11.26 -2.13 -21.03
N ALA A 263 -10.88 -2.34 -19.78
CA ALA A 263 -10.36 -3.63 -19.33
C ALA A 263 -11.39 -4.77 -19.44
N SER A 264 -12.67 -4.46 -19.25
CA SER A 264 -13.82 -5.37 -19.39
C SER A 264 -14.37 -5.47 -20.81
N ASN A 265 -13.85 -4.69 -21.77
CA ASN A 265 -14.36 -4.66 -23.13
C ASN A 265 -14.29 -6.05 -23.79
N ASN A 266 -15.40 -6.43 -24.42
CA ASN A 266 -15.58 -7.68 -25.12
C ASN A 266 -16.42 -7.50 -26.39
N ASP A 267 -16.26 -6.35 -27.05
CA ASP A 267 -16.94 -6.07 -28.32
C ASP A 267 -16.23 -6.75 -29.50
N SER A 268 -17.02 -7.37 -30.39
CA SER A 268 -16.62 -8.01 -31.65
C SER A 268 -16.18 -7.06 -32.74
N ASP A 269 -16.52 -5.79 -32.61
CA ASP A 269 -16.06 -4.75 -33.50
C ASP A 269 -15.06 -3.83 -32.79
N HIS A 270 -13.87 -3.71 -33.38
CA HIS A 270 -12.83 -2.83 -32.85
C HIS A 270 -13.24 -1.34 -32.96
N THR A 271 -14.21 -1.00 -33.80
CA THR A 271 -14.72 0.38 -33.94
C THR A 271 -15.66 0.76 -32.82
N ASN A 272 -16.39 -0.22 -32.26
CA ASN A 272 -17.37 0.03 -31.19
C ASN A 272 -16.72 0.49 -29.89
N ILE A 273 -15.49 0.05 -29.61
CA ILE A 273 -14.73 0.50 -28.42
C ILE A 273 -14.53 2.01 -28.44
N VAL A 274 -14.21 2.54 -29.62
CA VAL A 274 -13.91 3.96 -29.83
C VAL A 274 -15.18 4.82 -29.76
N THR A 275 -16.32 4.27 -30.20
CA THR A 275 -17.61 4.98 -30.18
C THR A 275 -18.33 4.89 -28.83
N THR A 276 -18.09 3.83 -28.05
CA THR A 276 -18.75 3.62 -26.73
C THR A 276 -17.97 4.21 -25.56
N ILE A 277 -16.63 4.16 -25.61
CA ILE A 277 -15.75 4.68 -24.56
C ILE A 277 -15.08 5.94 -25.11
N THR A 278 -15.79 7.06 -25.08
CA THR A 278 -15.38 8.32 -25.72
C THR A 278 -14.57 9.22 -24.77
N ASN A 279 -13.88 10.23 -25.33
CA ASN A 279 -13.13 11.26 -24.61
C ASN A 279 -12.13 10.70 -23.57
N THR A 280 -11.51 9.56 -23.90
CA THR A 280 -10.66 8.86 -22.94
C THR A 280 -9.28 9.50 -22.86
N GLY A 281 -8.94 10.01 -21.67
CA GLY A 281 -7.65 10.62 -21.39
C GLY A 281 -6.53 9.59 -21.21
N ASP A 282 -5.27 10.05 -21.21
CA ASP A 282 -4.11 9.17 -21.06
C ASP A 282 -4.16 8.32 -19.78
N ALA A 283 -4.57 8.90 -18.64
CA ALA A 283 -4.64 8.19 -17.36
C ALA A 283 -5.67 7.05 -17.37
N GLU A 284 -6.81 7.26 -18.02
CA GLU A 284 -7.87 6.26 -18.15
C GLU A 284 -7.43 5.09 -19.04
N ILE A 285 -6.76 5.37 -20.16
CA ILE A 285 -6.21 4.31 -21.02
C ILE A 285 -5.12 3.54 -20.27
N ALA A 286 -4.18 4.23 -19.62
CA ALA A 286 -3.14 3.59 -18.83
C ALA A 286 -3.71 2.75 -17.67
N GLY A 287 -4.79 3.22 -17.03
CA GLY A 287 -5.55 2.48 -16.03
C GLY A 287 -6.20 1.22 -16.60
N GLY A 288 -6.81 1.32 -17.79
CA GLY A 288 -7.36 0.17 -18.50
C GLY A 288 -6.27 -0.85 -18.84
N ILE A 289 -5.10 -0.39 -19.30
CA ILE A 289 -3.95 -1.25 -19.61
C ILE A 289 -3.52 -1.99 -18.35
N ALA A 290 -3.33 -1.27 -17.23
CA ALA A 290 -2.94 -1.87 -15.96
C ALA A 290 -3.97 -2.91 -15.49
N LEU A 291 -5.27 -2.59 -15.50
CA LEU A 291 -6.34 -3.52 -15.11
C LEU A 291 -6.35 -4.79 -15.98
N ARG A 292 -6.31 -4.64 -17.31
CA ARG A 292 -6.29 -5.78 -18.24
C ARG A 292 -5.05 -6.65 -18.04
N ALA A 293 -3.91 -6.03 -17.78
CA ALA A 293 -2.65 -6.72 -17.54
C ALA A 293 -2.66 -7.51 -16.21
N MET A 294 -3.28 -6.98 -15.14
CA MET A 294 -3.41 -7.68 -13.85
C MET A 294 -4.47 -8.79 -13.85
N ALA A 295 -5.58 -8.59 -14.55
CA ALA A 295 -6.75 -9.45 -14.47
C ALA A 295 -6.55 -10.83 -15.06
N LYS A 296 -7.19 -11.83 -14.47
CA LYS A 296 -7.21 -13.20 -15.00
C LYS A 296 -7.75 -13.22 -16.42
N ASN A 297 -7.15 -14.00 -17.31
CA ASN A 297 -7.49 -14.09 -18.74
C ASN A 297 -7.28 -12.82 -19.58
N GLY A 298 -7.04 -11.66 -18.96
CA GLY A 298 -6.82 -10.40 -19.65
C GLY A 298 -5.69 -10.50 -20.69
N THR A 299 -6.05 -10.32 -21.95
CA THR A 299 -5.15 -10.40 -23.10
C THR A 299 -5.40 -9.21 -24.01
N PHE A 300 -4.34 -8.56 -24.46
CA PHE A 300 -4.40 -7.45 -25.40
C PHE A 300 -4.57 -7.97 -26.82
N ALA A 301 -5.37 -7.28 -27.61
CA ALA A 301 -5.55 -7.57 -29.02
C ALA A 301 -4.25 -7.35 -29.81
N SER A 302 -4.14 -8.06 -30.91
CA SER A 302 -3.04 -8.04 -31.86
C SER A 302 -3.61 -7.97 -33.28
N VAL A 303 -2.82 -8.31 -34.28
CA VAL A 303 -3.23 -8.39 -35.68
C VAL A 303 -2.46 -9.52 -36.37
N ALA A 304 -3.02 -10.07 -37.44
CA ALA A 304 -2.32 -11.05 -38.24
C ALA A 304 -0.99 -10.49 -38.77
N SER A 305 0.07 -11.29 -38.69
CA SER A 305 1.44 -10.91 -39.10
C SER A 305 1.98 -9.66 -38.40
N ILE A 306 1.64 -9.48 -37.11
CA ILE A 306 2.15 -8.35 -36.30
C ILE A 306 3.69 -8.32 -36.29
N PRO A 307 4.32 -7.16 -36.58
CA PRO A 307 5.76 -7.00 -36.43
C PRO A 307 6.21 -7.24 -34.98
N VAL A 308 7.36 -7.89 -34.80
CA VAL A 308 7.94 -8.16 -33.48
C VAL A 308 8.08 -6.88 -32.65
N GLY A 309 8.53 -5.77 -33.26
CA GLY A 309 8.65 -4.49 -32.59
C GLY A 309 7.32 -3.91 -32.10
N THR A 310 6.23 -4.08 -32.87
CA THR A 310 4.89 -3.64 -32.46
C THR A 310 4.38 -4.46 -31.28
N LYS A 311 4.54 -5.79 -31.33
CA LYS A 311 4.18 -6.66 -30.20
C LYS A 311 4.95 -6.25 -28.94
N LYS A 312 6.27 -6.05 -29.07
CA LYS A 312 7.12 -5.64 -27.96
C LYS A 312 6.70 -4.28 -27.36
N ALA A 313 6.29 -3.32 -28.18
CA ALA A 313 5.81 -2.03 -27.70
C ALA A 313 4.51 -2.15 -26.87
N ILE A 314 3.59 -3.05 -27.26
CA ILE A 314 2.39 -3.35 -26.46
C ILE A 314 2.80 -3.98 -25.12
N GLU A 315 3.73 -4.94 -25.16
CA GLU A 315 4.24 -5.60 -23.96
C GLU A 315 4.90 -4.60 -22.99
N ASP A 316 5.72 -3.68 -23.50
CA ASP A 316 6.40 -2.66 -22.70
C ASP A 316 5.43 -1.65 -22.10
N ALA A 317 4.40 -1.24 -22.85
CA ALA A 317 3.34 -0.38 -22.31
C ALA A 317 2.62 -1.06 -21.13
N ALA A 318 2.30 -2.36 -21.26
CA ALA A 318 1.65 -3.13 -20.20
C ALA A 318 2.53 -3.28 -18.95
N VAL A 319 3.81 -3.65 -19.12
CA VAL A 319 4.78 -3.76 -18.03
C VAL A 319 4.97 -2.43 -17.32
N SER A 320 5.13 -1.34 -18.08
CA SER A 320 5.33 0.00 -17.54
C SER A 320 4.10 0.48 -16.76
N ALA A 321 2.89 0.25 -17.29
CA ALA A 321 1.65 0.62 -16.60
C ALA A 321 1.53 -0.09 -15.23
N ILE A 322 1.71 -1.41 -15.19
CA ILE A 322 1.67 -2.17 -13.93
C ILE A 322 2.77 -1.70 -12.98
N THR A 323 4.00 -1.55 -13.47
CA THR A 323 5.15 -1.18 -12.64
C THR A 323 4.94 0.20 -12.01
N LYS A 324 4.44 1.18 -12.77
CA LYS A 324 4.08 2.50 -12.25
C LYS A 324 3.02 2.39 -11.16
N THR A 325 1.93 1.66 -11.42
CA THR A 325 0.80 1.49 -10.50
C THR A 325 1.22 0.83 -9.18
N LEU A 326 1.93 -0.30 -9.23
CA LEU A 326 2.29 -1.06 -8.03
C LEU A 326 3.40 -0.39 -7.22
N ASN A 327 4.37 0.27 -7.88
CA ASN A 327 5.40 1.04 -7.19
C ASN A 327 4.79 2.21 -6.40
N ILE A 328 3.88 2.99 -7.01
CA ILE A 328 3.27 4.10 -6.28
C ILE A 328 2.36 3.60 -5.15
N LEU A 329 1.66 2.47 -5.34
CA LEU A 329 0.82 1.86 -4.32
C LEU A 329 1.67 1.42 -3.11
N THR A 330 2.81 0.78 -3.38
CA THR A 330 3.80 0.39 -2.36
C THR A 330 4.29 1.61 -1.57
N ILE A 331 4.68 2.68 -2.27
CA ILE A 331 5.17 3.91 -1.64
C ILE A 331 4.08 4.54 -0.77
N ALA A 332 2.84 4.58 -1.26
CA ALA A 332 1.72 5.17 -0.54
C ALA A 332 1.36 4.37 0.73
N ILE A 333 1.36 3.03 0.65
CA ILE A 333 1.18 2.15 1.81
C ILE A 333 2.26 2.43 2.85
N ARG A 334 3.54 2.40 2.46
CA ARG A 334 4.67 2.67 3.37
C ARG A 334 4.52 4.03 4.06
N LYS A 335 4.31 5.11 3.29
CA LYS A 335 4.10 6.46 3.85
C LYS A 335 2.95 6.51 4.87
N THR A 336 1.86 5.79 4.60
CA THR A 336 0.69 5.75 5.49
C THR A 336 1.01 5.04 6.79
N VAL A 337 1.70 3.90 6.73
CA VAL A 337 2.10 3.12 7.90
C VAL A 337 3.19 3.85 8.69
N ASP A 338 4.19 4.43 8.04
CA ASP A 338 5.26 5.22 8.68
C ASP A 338 4.68 6.40 9.48
N LYS A 339 3.69 7.10 8.90
CA LYS A 339 2.99 8.18 9.61
C LYS A 339 2.24 7.65 10.84
N GLY A 340 1.58 6.49 10.71
CA GLY A 340 0.90 5.84 11.83
C GLY A 340 1.86 5.39 12.92
N PHE A 341 2.97 4.75 12.55
CA PHE A 341 4.04 4.37 13.48
C PHE A 341 4.62 5.57 14.21
N LYS A 342 4.82 6.71 13.53
CA LYS A 342 5.23 7.94 14.21
C LYS A 342 4.23 8.34 15.30
N THR A 343 2.93 8.35 14.99
CA THR A 343 1.89 8.68 15.98
C THR A 343 1.85 7.68 17.14
N VAL A 344 2.01 6.38 16.89
CA VAL A 344 2.09 5.36 17.94
C VAL A 344 3.31 5.59 18.83
N LYS A 345 4.49 5.82 18.23
CA LYS A 345 5.72 6.11 18.96
C LYS A 345 5.56 7.34 19.87
N ASP A 346 4.98 8.42 19.34
CA ASP A 346 4.76 9.66 20.08
C ASP A 346 3.81 9.41 21.27
N ALA A 347 2.73 8.64 21.06
CA ALA A 347 1.79 8.24 22.11
C ALA A 347 2.43 7.36 23.20
N MET A 348 3.41 6.52 22.87
CA MET A 348 4.12 5.69 23.85
C MET A 348 5.02 6.51 24.79
N LYS A 349 5.39 7.74 24.41
CA LYS A 349 6.30 8.65 25.16
C LYS A 349 7.55 7.95 25.67
N LEU A 350 8.19 7.16 24.82
CA LEU A 350 9.39 6.36 25.14
C LEU A 350 10.63 7.21 25.52
N GLY A 351 10.55 8.55 25.50
CA GLY A 351 11.67 9.46 25.78
C GLY A 351 11.37 10.66 26.68
N ASP A 352 10.10 10.96 26.99
CA ASP A 352 9.74 12.07 27.89
C ASP A 352 9.43 11.50 29.28
N HIS A 353 10.47 11.23 30.06
CA HIS A 353 10.33 11.23 31.51
C HIS A 353 10.23 12.67 31.96
N ASP A 354 9.07 13.30 31.72
CA ASP A 354 8.73 14.46 32.52
C ASP A 354 8.73 14.00 33.97
N SER A 355 9.47 14.77 34.77
CA SER A 355 9.90 14.54 36.14
C SER A 355 8.78 14.35 37.17
N SER A 356 7.54 14.03 36.79
CA SER A 356 6.38 14.02 37.68
C SER A 356 6.26 12.79 38.61
N LEU A 357 7.28 11.95 38.73
CA LEU A 357 7.38 10.99 39.84
C LEU A 357 8.17 11.55 41.03
N THR A 358 8.61 12.82 41.00
CA THR A 358 9.16 13.46 42.19
C THR A 358 8.04 13.93 43.12
N ALA A 359 7.82 13.14 44.16
CA ALA A 359 7.44 13.56 45.51
C ALA A 359 6.19 14.43 45.68
N ASP A 360 5.03 13.79 45.83
CA ASP A 360 4.02 14.30 46.78
C ASP A 360 4.26 13.66 48.16
N LYS A 361 5.24 14.21 48.87
CA LYS A 361 5.31 14.17 50.34
C LYS A 361 5.68 15.58 50.80
N GLY A 362 4.74 16.50 50.64
CA GLY A 362 4.83 17.87 51.13
C GLY A 362 3.69 18.22 52.09
N GLY A 363 3.39 17.35 53.05
CA GLY A 363 2.47 17.65 54.15
C GLY A 363 3.22 17.92 55.45
N ALA A 364 3.01 19.13 55.99
CA ALA A 364 3.27 19.60 57.35
C ALA A 364 4.71 20.03 57.71
N SER A 365 4.94 21.34 57.70
CA SER A 365 5.07 22.09 58.96
C SER A 365 4.45 23.47 58.86
#